data_AF-A0A2M7P8F1-F1
#
_entry.id   AF-A0A2M7P8F1-F1
#
_cell.length_a   1.000
_cell.length_b   1.000
_cell.length_c   1.000
_cell.angle_alpha   90.00
_cell.angle_beta   90.00
_cell.angle_gamma   90.00
#
_symmetry.space_group_name_H-M   'P 1'
#
loop_
_entity.id
_entity.type
_entity.pdbx_description
1 polymer ?
#
loop_
_entity_poly.entity_id
_entity_poly.type
_entity_poly.pdbx_seq_one_letter_code
_entity_poly.pdbx_strand_id
1 'polypeptide(L)'
;MRETVSERLPAILGATVPFVEARRKKTGGFGGTPGLPATIEDTYHALHVLALAQMTSGRPGAPVCLADENLRSYLTGARQSVPAGARTTYHLLQASRLAGLEFSPSAIERAVFTLPRAANALD
;
A
#
# COMPACT_ATOMS: atom_id res chain seq x y z
N MET A 1 1.89 19.43 31.82
CA MET A 1 2.77 18.45 31.16
C MET A 1 2.16 18.13 29.80
N ARG A 2 2.85 18.41 28.68
CA ARG A 2 2.36 18.03 27.34
C ARG A 2 3.00 16.69 27.00
N GLU A 3 2.20 15.66 26.79
CA GLU A 3 2.67 14.38 26.24
C GLU A 3 3.37 14.62 24.90
N THR A 4 4.47 13.91 24.68
CA THR A 4 5.24 13.98 23.44
C THR A 4 4.58 13.15 22.34
N VAL A 5 4.84 13.48 21.07
CA VAL A 5 4.30 12.73 19.92
C VAL A 5 4.69 11.25 19.98
N SER A 6 5.89 10.94 20.50
CA SER A 6 6.38 9.58 20.69
C SER A 6 5.49 8.76 21.63
N GLU A 7 5.02 9.37 22.72
CA GLU A 7 4.16 8.71 23.72
C GLU A 7 2.75 8.42 23.19
N ARG A 8 2.26 9.27 22.28
CA ARG A 8 0.91 9.14 21.70
C ARG A 8 0.86 8.26 20.45
N LEU A 9 2.00 8.03 19.81
CA LEU A 9 2.08 7.31 18.53
C LEU A 9 1.43 5.91 18.58
N PRO A 10 1.65 5.07 19.61
CA PRO A 10 0.98 3.77 19.68
C PRO A 10 -0.55 3.88 19.76
N ALA A 11 -1.07 4.86 20.52
CA ALA A 11 -2.50 5.08 20.66
C ALA A 11 -3.13 5.60 19.35
N ILE A 12 -2.44 6.52 18.66
CA ILE A 12 -2.85 7.01 17.33
C ILE A 12 -2.92 5.84 16.35
N LEU A 13 -1.86 5.02 16.27
CA LEU A 13 -1.81 3.88 15.37
C LEU A 13 -2.84 2.80 15.73
N GLY A 14 -3.09 2.56 17.02
CA GLY A 14 -4.14 1.66 17.48
C GLY A 14 -5.54 2.10 17.01
N ALA A 15 -5.81 3.40 16.98
CA ALA A 15 -7.07 3.95 16.50
C ALA A 15 -7.19 3.96 14.96
N THR A 16 -6.07 4.03 14.22
CA THR A 16 -6.11 4.06 12.74
C THR A 16 -6.32 2.68 12.13
N VAL A 17 -5.91 1.59 12.80
CA VAL A 17 -6.07 0.22 12.27
C VAL A 17 -7.55 -0.11 11.94
N PRO A 18 -8.53 0.06 12.85
CA PRO A 18 -9.94 -0.18 12.53
C PRO A 18 -10.47 0.71 11.39
N PHE A 19 -10.01 1.96 11.33
CA PHE A 19 -10.36 2.90 10.26
C PHE A 19 -9.87 2.41 8.89
N VAL A 20 -8.66 1.88 8.81
CA VAL A 20 -8.08 1.34 7.58
C VAL A 20 -8.73 0.01 7.22
N GLU A 21 -8.95 -0.87 8.18
CA GLU A 21 -9.58 -2.18 7.93
C GLU A 21 -11.03 -2.05 7.43
N ALA A 22 -11.78 -1.04 7.88
CA ALA A 22 -13.11 -0.74 7.34
C ALA A 22 -13.11 -0.37 5.85
N ARG A 23 -11.95 -0.05 5.27
CA ARG A 23 -11.75 0.28 3.86
C ARG A 23 -11.19 -0.88 3.04
N ARG A 24 -10.86 -2.02 3.65
CA ARG A 24 -10.40 -3.22 2.94
C ARG A 24 -11.52 -3.77 2.06
N LYS A 25 -11.19 -4.21 0.84
CA LYS A 25 -12.14 -4.86 -0.06
C LYS A 25 -11.97 -6.35 -0.06
N LYS A 26 -13.09 -7.08 -0.15
CA LYS A 26 -13.09 -8.55 -0.27
C LYS A 26 -12.35 -9.03 -1.52
N THR A 27 -12.36 -8.24 -2.58
CA THR A 27 -11.65 -8.49 -3.85
C THR A 27 -10.17 -8.10 -3.81
N GLY A 28 -9.67 -7.60 -2.68
CA GLY A 28 -8.31 -7.08 -2.53
C GLY A 28 -8.22 -5.57 -2.66
N GLY A 29 -7.17 -5.01 -2.05
CA GLY A 29 -6.92 -3.56 -2.00
C GLY A 29 -7.80 -2.80 -1.00
N PHE A 30 -7.60 -1.48 -0.97
CA PHE A 30 -8.31 -0.54 -0.10
C PHE A 30 -8.84 0.62 -0.93
N GLY A 31 -9.95 1.21 -0.49
CA GLY A 31 -10.54 2.42 -1.11
C GLY A 31 -10.64 3.58 -0.12
N GLY A 32 -10.72 4.81 -0.62
CA GLY A 32 -10.74 6.02 0.22
C GLY A 32 -11.90 6.08 1.22
N THR A 33 -13.01 5.39 0.91
CA THR A 33 -14.15 5.18 1.83
C THR A 33 -14.61 3.71 1.80
N PRO A 34 -15.42 3.27 2.79
CA PRO A 34 -15.96 1.91 2.81
C PRO A 34 -16.74 1.54 1.54
N GLY A 35 -17.45 2.48 0.92
CA GLY A 35 -18.28 2.25 -0.27
C GLY A 35 -17.55 2.35 -1.61
N LEU A 36 -16.37 2.98 -1.66
CA LEU A 36 -15.63 3.16 -2.92
C LEU A 36 -14.83 1.91 -3.31
N PRO A 37 -14.56 1.71 -4.61
CA PRO A 37 -13.67 0.64 -5.08
C PRO A 37 -12.25 0.83 -4.57
N ALA A 38 -11.44 -0.22 -4.65
CA ALA A 38 -10.03 -0.13 -4.32
C ALA A 38 -9.27 0.73 -5.35
N THR A 39 -8.31 1.52 -4.86
CA THR A 39 -7.34 2.23 -5.71
C THR A 39 -5.92 1.88 -5.30
N ILE A 40 -4.96 2.03 -6.21
CA ILE A 40 -3.54 1.77 -5.90
C ILE A 40 -3.02 2.72 -4.83
N GLU A 41 -3.45 3.97 -4.87
CA GLU A 41 -3.07 5.00 -3.89
C GLU A 41 -3.62 4.71 -2.49
N ASP A 42 -4.92 4.43 -2.38
CA ASP A 42 -5.54 4.09 -1.10
C ASP A 42 -4.93 2.80 -0.53
N THR A 43 -4.66 1.82 -1.41
CA THR A 43 -3.99 0.57 -1.03
C THR A 43 -2.57 0.84 -0.51
N TYR A 44 -1.80 1.68 -1.19
CA TYR A 44 -0.47 2.09 -0.73
C TYR A 44 -0.51 2.72 0.67
N HIS A 45 -1.38 3.70 0.89
CA HIS A 45 -1.48 4.38 2.19
C HIS A 45 -1.96 3.44 3.30
N ALA A 46 -2.97 2.62 3.03
CA ALA A 46 -3.48 1.64 3.98
C ALA A 46 -2.38 0.67 4.45
N LEU A 47 -1.64 0.09 3.51
CA LEU A 47 -0.57 -0.87 3.84
C LEU A 47 0.54 -0.23 4.69
N HIS A 48 0.88 1.03 4.44
CA HIS A 48 1.87 1.74 5.26
C HIS A 48 1.37 2.01 6.68
N VAL A 49 0.11 2.41 6.85
CA VAL A 49 -0.48 2.60 8.19
C VAL A 49 -0.47 1.28 8.96
N LEU A 50 -0.86 0.17 8.32
CA LEU A 50 -0.86 -1.15 8.94
C LEU A 50 0.56 -1.62 9.27
N ALA A 51 1.55 -1.37 8.40
CA ALA A 51 2.94 -1.71 8.65
C ALA A 51 3.50 -0.92 9.85
N LEU A 52 3.25 0.40 9.91
CA LEU A 52 3.67 1.25 11.02
C LEU A 52 3.04 0.79 12.34
N ALA A 53 1.72 0.53 12.35
CA ALA A 53 1.03 0.05 13.53
C ALA A 53 1.64 -1.25 14.07
N GLN A 54 2.00 -2.20 13.19
CA GLN A 54 2.64 -3.44 13.59
C GLN A 54 4.03 -3.23 14.19
N MET A 55 4.87 -2.40 13.56
CA MET A 55 6.21 -2.10 14.06
C MET A 55 6.16 -1.51 15.48
N THR A 56 5.18 -0.63 15.74
CA THR A 56 5.01 0.00 17.06
C THR A 56 4.36 -0.93 18.09
N SER A 57 3.61 -1.94 17.66
CA SER A 57 2.94 -2.90 18.55
C SER A 57 3.88 -3.92 19.21
N GLY A 58 5.14 -4.00 18.78
CA GLY A 58 6.12 -4.95 19.31
C GLY A 58 5.77 -6.43 19.09
N ARG A 59 4.75 -6.74 18.28
CA ARG A 59 4.37 -8.12 17.93
C ARG A 59 5.29 -8.61 16.80
N PRO A 60 6.20 -9.57 17.04
CA PRO A 60 6.93 -10.21 15.96
C PRO A 60 5.94 -11.06 15.16
N GLY A 61 5.62 -10.61 13.96
CA GLY A 61 4.75 -11.32 13.02
C GLY A 61 5.00 -10.82 11.61
N ALA A 62 4.82 -11.71 10.63
CA ALA A 62 4.75 -11.33 9.23
C ALA A 62 3.76 -10.16 9.07
N PRO A 63 4.07 -9.12 8.26
CA PRO A 63 3.13 -8.04 8.01
C PRO A 63 1.74 -8.62 7.76
N VAL A 64 0.71 -8.14 8.47
CA VAL A 64 -0.70 -8.59 8.39
C VAL A 64 -1.21 -8.73 6.94
N CYS A 65 -0.55 -8.06 6.00
CA CYS A 65 -0.88 -8.04 4.58
C CYS A 65 -0.15 -9.09 3.74
N LEU A 66 0.87 -9.78 4.27
CA LEU A 66 1.59 -10.82 3.55
C LEU A 66 0.72 -12.04 3.28
N ALA A 67 -0.26 -12.37 4.13
CA ALA A 67 -1.07 -13.58 3.94
C ALA A 67 -2.34 -13.37 3.07
N ASP A 68 -2.62 -12.13 2.63
CA ASP A 68 -3.86 -11.83 1.90
C ASP A 68 -3.73 -12.15 0.40
N GLU A 69 -4.28 -13.29 -0.02
CA GLU A 69 -4.30 -13.74 -1.41
C GLU A 69 -5.08 -12.80 -2.34
N ASN A 70 -6.18 -12.20 -1.86
CA ASN A 70 -6.98 -11.28 -2.65
C ASN A 70 -6.22 -9.98 -2.91
N LEU A 71 -5.50 -9.47 -1.90
CA LEU A 71 -4.62 -8.33 -2.05
C LEU A 71 -3.50 -8.61 -3.07
N ARG A 72 -2.87 -9.78 -2.98
CA ARG A 72 -1.82 -10.19 -3.94
C ARG A 72 -2.38 -10.30 -5.36
N SER A 73 -3.56 -10.88 -5.52
CA SER A 73 -4.25 -11.01 -6.81
C SER A 73 -4.58 -9.63 -7.40
N TYR A 74 -5.16 -8.73 -6.61
CA TYR A 74 -5.44 -7.35 -6.97
C TYR A 74 -4.19 -6.61 -7.45
N LEU A 75 -3.08 -6.66 -6.69
CA LEU A 75 -1.83 -6.00 -7.05
C LEU A 75 -1.19 -6.63 -8.29
N THR A 76 -1.30 -7.95 -8.46
CA THR A 76 -0.81 -8.66 -9.65
C THR A 76 -1.60 -8.25 -10.90
N GLY A 77 -2.92 -8.13 -10.82
CA GLY A 77 -3.77 -7.63 -11.90
C GLY A 77 -3.42 -6.18 -12.25
N ALA A 78 -3.27 -5.31 -11.25
CA ALA A 78 -2.93 -3.90 -11.47
C ALA A 78 -1.55 -3.70 -12.14
N ARG A 79 -0.63 -4.66 -12.00
CA ARG A 79 0.67 -4.65 -12.71
C ARG A 79 0.54 -4.88 -14.20
N GLN A 80 -0.48 -5.62 -14.65
CA GLN A 80 -0.68 -5.93 -16.07
C GLN A 80 -1.14 -4.71 -16.86
N SER A 81 -1.75 -3.73 -16.19
CA SER A 81 -2.29 -2.52 -16.80
C SER A 81 -1.38 -1.29 -16.66
N VAL A 82 -0.08 -1.46 -16.34
CA VAL A 82 0.98 -0.45 -16.11
C VAL A 82 0.44 0.99 -15.88
N PRO A 83 0.37 1.47 -14.63
CA PRO A 83 -0.24 2.77 -14.35
C PRO A 83 0.46 3.92 -15.09
N ALA A 84 -0.34 4.80 -15.70
CA ALA A 84 0.15 6.02 -16.35
C ALA A 84 0.60 7.04 -15.29
N GLY A 85 1.82 6.90 -14.76
CA GLY A 85 2.43 7.91 -13.89
C GLY A 85 3.45 7.37 -12.88
N ALA A 86 4.50 8.16 -12.63
CA ALA A 86 5.58 7.81 -11.69
C ALA A 86 5.06 7.57 -10.25
N ARG A 87 4.13 8.41 -9.78
CA ARG A 87 3.50 8.28 -8.44
C ARG A 87 2.77 6.95 -8.30
N THR A 88 1.86 6.65 -9.21
CA THR A 88 1.06 5.40 -9.14
C THR A 88 1.93 4.17 -9.33
N THR A 89 2.97 4.25 -10.17
CA THR A 89 3.99 3.21 -10.30
C THR A 89 4.71 2.99 -8.97
N TYR A 90 5.19 4.05 -8.32
CA TYR A 90 5.83 3.96 -7.02
C TYR A 90 4.90 3.36 -5.95
N HIS A 91 3.64 3.81 -5.88
CA HIS A 91 2.64 3.26 -4.97
C HIS A 91 2.42 1.77 -5.19
N LEU A 92 2.27 1.33 -6.44
CA LEU A 92 2.11 -0.08 -6.79
C LEU A 92 3.33 -0.91 -6.37
N LEU A 93 4.54 -0.40 -6.61
CA LEU A 93 5.77 -1.08 -6.26
C LEU A 93 5.89 -1.26 -4.74
N GLN A 94 5.65 -0.20 -3.97
CA GLN A 94 5.73 -0.26 -2.51
C GLN A 94 4.62 -1.13 -1.90
N ALA A 95 3.39 -1.03 -2.41
CA ALA A 95 2.27 -1.85 -1.96
C ALA A 95 2.54 -3.34 -2.20
N SER A 96 3.05 -3.68 -3.38
CA SER A 96 3.43 -5.06 -3.73
C SER A 96 4.56 -5.59 -2.84
N ARG A 97 5.58 -4.77 -2.53
CA ARG A 97 6.63 -5.14 -1.56
C ARG A 97 6.04 -5.48 -0.19
N LEU A 98 5.14 -4.63 0.33
CA LEU A 98 4.48 -4.86 1.63
C LEU A 98 3.53 -6.06 1.63
N ALA A 99 3.03 -6.47 0.46
CA ALA A 99 2.25 -7.69 0.25
C ALA A 99 3.11 -8.95 -0.03
N GLY A 100 4.44 -8.81 -0.02
CA GLY A 100 5.38 -9.93 -0.25
C GLY A 100 5.45 -10.37 -1.71
N LEU A 101 5.05 -9.51 -2.64
CA LEU A 101 5.24 -9.75 -4.05
C LEU A 101 6.68 -9.35 -4.40
N GLU A 102 7.50 -10.36 -4.66
CA GLU A 102 8.86 -10.18 -5.15
C GLU A 102 8.87 -9.51 -6.53
N PHE A 103 9.90 -8.71 -6.75
CA PHE A 103 10.15 -8.08 -8.04
C PHE A 103 11.34 -8.72 -8.72
N SER A 104 11.17 -9.08 -10.00
CA SER A 104 12.30 -9.26 -10.88
C SER A 104 12.82 -7.87 -11.29
N PRO A 105 14.08 -7.52 -11.00
CA PRO A 105 14.67 -6.24 -11.42
C PRO A 105 14.50 -5.99 -12.92
N SER A 106 14.66 -7.06 -13.72
CA SER A 106 14.51 -7.04 -15.19
C SER A 106 13.08 -6.72 -15.63
N ALA A 107 12.07 -7.06 -14.83
CA ALA A 107 10.67 -6.74 -15.14
C ALA A 107 10.34 -5.28 -14.80
N ILE A 108 10.93 -4.73 -13.73
CA ILE A 108 10.80 -3.30 -13.37
C ILE A 108 11.45 -2.45 -14.46
N GLU A 109 12.69 -2.78 -14.85
CA GLU A 109 13.40 -2.06 -15.91
C GLU A 109 12.58 -2.01 -17.19
N ARG A 110 12.10 -3.16 -17.67
CA ARG A 110 11.24 -3.19 -18.87
C ARG A 110 10.01 -2.31 -18.73
N ALA A 111 9.29 -2.37 -17.61
CA ALA A 111 8.09 -1.56 -17.40
C ALA A 111 8.39 -0.05 -17.35
N VAL A 112 9.50 0.34 -16.71
CA VAL A 112 9.92 1.76 -16.64
C VAL A 112 10.37 2.28 -18.01
N PHE A 113 11.02 1.44 -18.82
CA PHE A 113 11.48 1.79 -20.16
C PHE A 113 10.41 1.68 -21.25
N THR A 114 9.34 0.90 -21.05
CA THR A 114 8.19 0.83 -21.97
C THR A 114 7.11 1.86 -21.67
N LEU A 115 7.13 2.50 -20.49
CA LEU A 115 6.33 3.70 -20.25
C LEU A 115 6.73 4.75 -21.31
N PRO A 116 5.78 5.29 -22.10
CA PRO A 116 6.05 6.49 -22.86
C PRO A 116 6.59 7.52 -21.88
N ARG A 117 7.66 8.23 -22.24
CA ARG A 117 8.07 9.45 -21.53
C ARG A 117 6.98 10.51 -21.72
N ALA A 118 5.80 10.28 -21.15
CA ALA A 118 4.80 11.30 -20.96
C ALA A 118 5.43 12.26 -19.95
N ALA A 119 5.74 13.45 -20.47
CA ALA A 119 6.45 14.51 -19.82
C ALA A 119 5.99 14.77 -18.39
N ASN A 120 6.94 15.21 -17.56
CA ASN A 120 6.75 16.15 -16.47
C ASN A 120 5.34 16.77 -16.45
N ALA A 121 4.45 16.22 -15.63
CA ALA A 121 3.34 16.94 -15.05
C ALA A 121 3.50 16.76 -13.54
N LEU A 122 4.17 17.74 -12.95
CA LEU A 122 4.02 18.06 -11.54
C LEU A 122 2.63 18.70 -11.42
N ASP A 123 1.66 17.96 -10.91
CA ASP A 123 0.43 18.49 -10.32
C ASP A 123 0.31 17.96 -8.88
#